data_AF-A0A7G9FT22-F1
#
_entry.id   AF-A0A7G9FT22-F1
#
_cell.length_a   1.000
_cell.length_b   1.000
_cell.length_c   1.000
_cell.angle_alpha   90.00
_cell.angle_beta   90.00
_cell.angle_gamma   90.00
#
_symmetry.space_group_name_H-M   'P 1'
#
loop_
_entity.id
_entity.type
_entity.pdbx_description
1 polymer ?
#
loop_
_entity_poly.entity_id
_entity_poly.type
_entity_poly.pdbx_seq_one_letter_code
_entity_poly.pdbx_strand_id
1 'polypeptide(L)'
;MEEEKNMIKGQEGEAFVIREVGKVANYLGKTIRCFNHVILDFDSVYGSRTAELDHIIICGDKILIGETKNANYVSTEYSEIPWNLMNGKTTDNPIVQNHYHKQIFCSLFNISRENVITVECLLEYEKCRYRTQFPNDYVLGHDNLFDALCLLLANSKETDLYDELCKELEIIESSSIGREEEHKENIDEVSEIEEKTRTRDKHYRFKRTDIVKCPNCDGNLVFRYKPWVKIELGNKNNTKNIALGCSNFPITGCNVFIKPRKDAGTGFDDIKEIHIEERMGWTMEERHVDTILDKYYALEREVVALKKLLNVESEKVSKRDNQIDSMNKDMQDLRNEIGEFERRIQKAEDECKAYRRIVGRIYVKE
;
A
#
# COMPACT_ATOMS: atom_id res chain seq x y z
N MET A 1 29.95 -7.04 9.77
CA MET A 1 29.62 -5.80 10.51
C MET A 1 28.41 -5.08 9.94
N GLU A 2 28.34 -4.70 8.67
CA GLU A 2 27.16 -3.98 8.13
C GLU A 2 25.99 -4.90 7.79
N GLU A 3 26.26 -6.06 7.17
CA GLU A 3 25.23 -7.10 6.95
C GLU A 3 24.62 -7.63 8.25
N GLU A 4 25.48 -7.90 9.24
CA GLU A 4 25.08 -8.33 10.58
C GLU A 4 24.20 -7.28 11.28
N LYS A 5 24.50 -5.97 11.13
CA LYS A 5 23.65 -4.89 11.64
C LYS A 5 22.30 -4.82 10.94
N ASN A 6 22.26 -5.02 9.62
CA ASN A 6 21.02 -5.02 8.86
C ASN A 6 20.13 -6.21 9.22
N MET A 7 20.73 -7.39 9.44
CA MET A 7 20.03 -8.57 9.91
C MET A 7 19.39 -8.36 11.29
N ILE A 8 20.15 -7.80 12.24
CA ILE A 8 19.63 -7.46 13.58
C ILE A 8 18.48 -6.46 13.47
N LYS A 9 18.62 -5.41 12.64
CA LYS A 9 17.53 -4.45 12.39
C LYS A 9 16.28 -5.10 11.82
N GLY A 10 16.42 -6.05 10.90
CA GLY A 10 15.30 -6.82 10.35
C GLY A 10 14.53 -7.55 11.46
N GLN A 11 15.25 -8.33 12.26
CA GLN A 11 14.70 -9.08 13.40
C GLN A 11 14.02 -8.17 14.44
N GLU A 12 14.60 -7.01 14.73
CA GLU A 12 13.98 -6.01 15.61
C GLU A 12 12.65 -5.48 15.06
N GLY A 13 12.57 -5.30 13.74
CA GLY A 13 11.36 -4.86 13.05
C GLY A 13 10.25 -5.91 13.11
N GLU A 14 10.55 -7.16 12.79
CA GLU A 14 9.59 -8.26 12.84
C GLU A 14 9.08 -8.49 14.27
N ALA A 15 10.00 -8.46 15.25
CA ALA A 15 9.64 -8.56 16.67
C ALA A 15 8.75 -7.40 17.14
N PHE A 16 8.94 -6.21 16.57
CA PHE A 16 8.05 -5.07 16.80
C PHE A 16 6.63 -5.36 16.28
N VAL A 17 6.50 -5.83 15.04
CA VAL A 17 5.20 -6.14 14.42
C VAL A 17 4.46 -7.23 15.20
N ILE A 18 5.14 -8.34 15.56
CA ILE A 18 4.56 -9.43 16.36
C ILE A 18 4.01 -8.91 17.69
N ARG A 19 4.76 -8.02 18.37
CA ARG A 19 4.31 -7.42 19.63
C ARG A 19 3.08 -6.53 19.43
N GLU A 20 3.03 -5.73 18.36
CA GLU A 20 1.87 -4.90 18.06
C GLU A 20 0.63 -5.76 17.75
N VAL A 21 0.78 -6.84 16.99
CA VAL A 21 -0.32 -7.81 16.75
C VAL A 21 -0.85 -8.38 18.07
N GLY A 22 0.04 -8.74 19.01
CA GLY A 22 -0.35 -9.19 20.35
C GLY A 22 -1.11 -8.13 21.16
N LYS A 23 -0.72 -6.85 21.05
CA LYS A 23 -1.48 -5.75 21.67
C LYS A 23 -2.86 -5.58 21.04
N VAL A 24 -2.96 -5.69 19.71
CA VAL A 24 -4.23 -5.59 18.96
C VAL A 24 -5.19 -6.71 19.39
N ALA A 25 -4.69 -7.94 19.52
CA ALA A 25 -5.49 -9.07 20.02
C ALA A 25 -6.11 -8.77 21.38
N ASN A 26 -5.29 -8.28 22.32
CA ASN A 26 -5.73 -7.91 23.67
C ASN A 26 -6.71 -6.73 23.66
N TYR A 27 -6.45 -5.70 22.85
CA TYR A 27 -7.28 -4.51 22.76
C TYR A 27 -8.66 -4.81 22.17
N LEU A 28 -8.73 -5.61 21.11
CA LEU A 28 -9.98 -5.99 20.46
C LEU A 28 -10.72 -7.12 21.19
N GLY A 29 -10.05 -7.83 22.12
CA GLY A 29 -10.59 -9.01 22.78
C GLY A 29 -10.88 -10.16 21.82
N LYS A 30 -10.05 -10.32 20.78
CA LYS A 30 -10.22 -11.33 19.71
C LYS A 30 -9.10 -12.33 19.71
N THR A 31 -9.40 -13.54 19.24
CA THR A 31 -8.36 -14.53 18.97
C THR A 31 -7.69 -14.18 17.64
N ILE A 32 -6.38 -13.94 17.68
CA ILE A 32 -5.56 -13.70 16.49
C ILE A 32 -4.50 -14.79 16.43
N ARG A 33 -4.44 -15.51 15.32
CA ARG A 33 -3.34 -16.44 15.02
C ARG A 33 -2.34 -15.71 14.12
N CYS A 34 -1.06 -15.79 14.46
CA CYS A 34 0.03 -15.12 13.75
C CYS A 34 1.11 -16.15 13.46
N PHE A 35 1.36 -16.39 12.19
CA PHE A 35 2.42 -17.27 11.69
C PHE A 35 3.54 -16.41 11.13
N ASN A 36 4.80 -16.73 11.43
CA ASN A 36 5.94 -15.89 11.08
C ASN A 36 7.01 -16.69 10.36
N HIS A 37 7.77 -16.04 9.47
CA HIS A 37 8.83 -16.70 8.68
C HIS A 37 8.34 -17.94 7.93
N VAL A 38 7.18 -17.81 7.27
CA VAL A 38 6.55 -18.91 6.53
C VAL A 38 7.14 -18.96 5.13
N ILE A 39 7.83 -20.06 4.81
CA ILE A 39 8.41 -20.29 3.48
C ILE A 39 7.49 -21.22 2.69
N LEU A 40 6.87 -20.68 1.65
CA LEU A 40 5.93 -21.37 0.77
C LEU A 40 6.61 -21.87 -0.51
N ASP A 41 6.42 -23.15 -0.82
CA ASP A 41 6.84 -23.73 -2.09
C ASP A 41 5.80 -23.50 -3.19
N PHE A 42 6.23 -23.09 -4.37
CA PHE A 42 5.37 -22.88 -5.53
C PHE A 42 6.05 -23.30 -6.84
N ASP A 43 5.21 -23.72 -7.80
CA ASP A 43 5.65 -24.11 -9.13
C ASP A 43 5.91 -22.90 -10.02
N SER A 44 7.04 -22.96 -10.74
CA SER A 44 7.49 -21.93 -11.67
C SER A 44 8.22 -22.52 -12.89
N VAL A 45 8.32 -21.75 -13.98
CA VAL A 45 9.23 -22.00 -15.10
C VAL A 45 10.69 -21.98 -14.66
N TYR A 46 11.00 -21.38 -13.51
CA TYR A 46 12.32 -21.47 -12.91
C TYR A 46 12.53 -22.81 -12.18
N GLY A 47 11.49 -23.59 -11.88
CA GLY A 47 11.56 -24.80 -11.06
C GLY A 47 10.60 -24.73 -9.87
N SER A 48 10.75 -25.64 -8.90
CA SER A 48 10.15 -25.45 -7.58
C SER A 48 10.88 -24.28 -6.91
N ARG A 49 10.14 -23.26 -6.48
CA ARG A 49 10.68 -22.05 -5.88
C ARG A 49 9.97 -21.72 -4.58
N THR A 50 10.60 -20.86 -3.81
CA THR A 50 10.17 -20.50 -2.46
C THR A 50 9.82 -19.02 -2.38
N ALA A 51 8.79 -18.67 -1.62
CA ALA A 51 8.48 -17.31 -1.19
C ALA A 51 8.41 -17.27 0.33
N GLU A 52 9.18 -16.39 0.95
CA GLU A 52 9.15 -16.15 2.40
C GLU A 52 8.16 -15.04 2.71
N LEU A 53 7.25 -15.30 3.66
CA LEU A 53 6.29 -14.34 4.17
C LEU A 53 6.64 -14.05 5.64
N ASP A 54 6.91 -12.78 5.95
CA ASP A 54 7.30 -12.38 7.31
C ASP A 54 6.18 -12.66 8.31
N HIS A 55 4.94 -12.29 7.97
CA HIS A 55 3.78 -12.45 8.85
C HIS A 55 2.52 -12.88 8.09
N ILE A 56 1.81 -13.88 8.61
CA ILE A 56 0.45 -14.24 8.20
C ILE A 56 -0.45 -14.14 9.42
N ILE A 57 -1.38 -13.19 9.40
CA ILE A 57 -2.25 -12.87 10.53
C ILE A 57 -3.68 -13.27 10.17
N ILE A 58 -4.27 -14.16 10.96
CA ILE A 58 -5.64 -14.64 10.78
C ILE A 58 -6.46 -14.28 12.02
N CYS A 59 -7.59 -13.60 11.79
CA CYS A 59 -8.54 -13.23 12.83
C CYS A 59 -9.96 -13.43 12.30
N GLY A 60 -10.63 -14.51 12.74
CA GLY A 60 -11.96 -14.85 12.26
C GLY A 60 -12.00 -15.02 10.74
N ASP A 61 -12.81 -14.21 10.05
CA ASP A 61 -12.96 -14.20 8.59
C ASP A 61 -11.94 -13.32 7.84
N LYS A 62 -10.89 -12.83 8.51
CA LYS A 62 -9.86 -11.95 7.92
C LYS A 62 -8.49 -12.61 7.86
N ILE A 63 -7.82 -12.43 6.72
CA ILE A 63 -6.42 -12.81 6.49
C ILE A 63 -5.64 -11.56 6.09
N LEU A 64 -4.54 -11.29 6.80
CA LEU A 64 -3.57 -10.28 6.47
C LEU A 64 -2.21 -10.96 6.20
N ILE A 65 -1.50 -10.50 5.17
CA ILE A 65 -0.09 -10.83 4.92
C ILE A 65 0.73 -9.58 5.19
N GLY A 66 1.65 -9.68 6.15
CA GLY A 66 2.56 -8.62 6.56
C GLY A 66 3.94 -8.85 5.98
N GLU A 67 4.51 -7.82 5.37
CA GLU A 67 5.94 -7.72 5.08
C GLU A 67 6.52 -6.61 5.94
N THR A 68 7.74 -6.82 6.45
CA THR A 68 8.41 -5.87 7.33
C THR A 68 9.69 -5.38 6.69
N LYS A 69 9.85 -4.06 6.63
CA LYS A 69 11.07 -3.41 6.15
C LYS A 69 11.52 -2.34 7.14
N ASN A 70 12.55 -2.68 7.90
CA ASN A 70 13.19 -1.78 8.86
C ASN A 70 14.44 -1.12 8.24
N ALA A 71 14.26 -0.47 7.08
CA ALA A 71 15.33 0.13 6.29
C ALA A 71 14.96 1.53 5.79
N ASN A 72 15.99 2.34 5.51
CA ASN A 72 15.87 3.69 4.98
C ASN A 72 16.08 3.71 3.45
N TYR A 73 15.04 4.07 2.72
CA TYR A 73 14.92 4.30 1.28
C TYR A 73 15.02 5.79 0.87
N VAL A 74 15.49 6.04 -0.35
CA VAL A 74 15.63 7.39 -0.94
C VAL A 74 14.28 7.98 -1.35
N SER A 75 13.36 7.13 -1.82
CA SER A 75 12.04 7.47 -2.33
C SER A 75 11.02 6.48 -1.77
N THR A 76 9.83 6.97 -1.47
CA THR A 76 8.66 6.15 -1.09
C THR A 76 7.56 6.26 -2.13
N GLU A 77 7.93 6.48 -3.40
CA GLU A 77 6.98 6.41 -4.52
C GLU A 77 6.67 4.93 -4.82
N TYR A 78 5.44 4.51 -4.50
CA TYR A 78 5.02 3.11 -4.53
C TYR A 78 5.00 2.47 -5.91
N SER A 79 4.93 3.31 -6.95
CA SER A 79 4.99 2.88 -8.35
C SER A 79 6.40 2.75 -8.91
N GLU A 80 7.43 3.26 -8.22
CA GLU A 80 8.81 3.24 -8.68
C GLU A 80 9.38 1.83 -8.59
N ILE A 81 9.99 1.34 -9.68
CA ILE A 81 10.67 0.03 -9.72
C ILE A 81 11.96 0.22 -10.51
N PRO A 82 13.14 -0.07 -9.93
CA PRO A 82 13.40 -0.55 -8.56
C PRO A 82 13.47 0.58 -7.51
N TRP A 83 13.54 0.21 -6.21
CA TRP A 83 13.78 1.17 -5.13
C TRP A 83 15.27 1.27 -4.78
N ASN A 84 15.69 2.41 -4.25
CA ASN A 84 17.06 2.64 -3.81
C ASN A 84 17.09 2.91 -2.31
N LEU A 85 17.96 2.19 -1.60
CA LEU A 85 18.28 2.43 -0.19
C LEU A 85 19.16 3.69 -0.05
N MET A 86 19.11 4.33 1.11
CA MET A 86 19.92 5.52 1.42
C MET A 86 21.43 5.26 1.36
N ASN A 87 21.86 4.00 1.46
CA ASN A 87 23.25 3.58 1.27
C ASN A 87 23.63 3.35 -0.21
N GLY A 88 22.73 3.62 -1.16
CA GLY A 88 22.96 3.49 -2.60
C GLY A 88 22.71 2.10 -3.18
N LYS A 89 22.30 1.12 -2.37
CA LYS A 89 21.94 -0.23 -2.84
C LYS A 89 20.54 -0.23 -3.46
N THR A 90 20.41 -0.80 -4.65
CA THR A 90 19.12 -1.04 -5.30
C THR A 90 18.47 -2.32 -4.77
N THR A 91 17.16 -2.30 -4.60
CA THR A 91 16.37 -3.43 -4.11
C THR A 91 15.02 -3.49 -4.84
N ASP A 92 14.43 -4.68 -4.86
CA ASP A 92 13.07 -4.86 -5.37
C ASP A 92 12.10 -3.99 -4.56
N ASN A 93 11.05 -3.50 -5.24
CA ASN A 93 10.05 -2.69 -4.56
C ASN A 93 9.25 -3.59 -3.60
N PRO A 94 9.29 -3.32 -2.28
CA PRO A 94 8.70 -4.19 -1.27
C PRO A 94 7.18 -4.32 -1.43
N ILE A 95 6.50 -3.27 -1.91
CA ILE A 95 5.07 -3.29 -2.19
C ILE A 95 4.73 -4.29 -3.31
N VAL A 96 5.55 -4.32 -4.37
CA VAL A 96 5.37 -5.26 -5.48
C VAL A 96 5.69 -6.68 -5.02
N GLN A 97 6.70 -6.84 -4.17
CA GLN A 97 7.06 -8.12 -3.57
C GLN A 97 5.94 -8.66 -2.68
N ASN A 98 5.36 -7.86 -1.79
CA ASN A 98 4.25 -8.27 -0.93
C ASN A 98 3.00 -8.63 -1.74
N HIS A 99 2.68 -7.86 -2.78
CA HIS A 99 1.60 -8.20 -3.70
C HIS A 99 1.85 -9.57 -4.39
N TYR A 100 3.09 -9.85 -4.77
CA TYR A 100 3.49 -11.14 -5.32
C TYR A 100 3.34 -12.28 -4.29
N HIS A 101 3.72 -12.08 -3.03
CA HIS A 101 3.50 -13.05 -1.95
C HIS A 101 2.00 -13.36 -1.76
N LYS A 102 1.15 -12.34 -1.80
CA LYS A 102 -0.31 -12.52 -1.79
C LYS A 102 -0.80 -13.39 -2.95
N GLN A 103 -0.29 -13.20 -4.16
CA GLN A 103 -0.68 -14.03 -5.31
C GLN A 103 -0.29 -15.50 -5.10
N ILE A 104 0.91 -15.77 -4.59
CA ILE A 104 1.36 -17.14 -4.28
C ILE A 104 0.46 -17.75 -3.20
N PHE A 105 0.28 -17.05 -2.08
CA PHE A 105 -0.54 -17.52 -0.97
C PHE A 105 -1.97 -17.86 -1.43
N CYS A 106 -2.62 -16.94 -2.15
CA CYS A 106 -3.96 -17.15 -2.68
C CYS A 106 -4.03 -18.34 -3.65
N SER A 107 -3.00 -18.53 -4.47
CA SER A 107 -2.93 -19.65 -5.42
C SER A 107 -2.74 -21.00 -4.74
N LEU A 108 -1.93 -21.08 -3.69
CA LEU A 108 -1.64 -22.34 -2.99
C LEU A 108 -2.83 -22.81 -2.17
N PHE A 109 -3.48 -21.89 -1.45
CA PHE A 109 -4.59 -22.22 -0.56
C PHE A 109 -5.97 -22.07 -1.21
N ASN A 110 -6.03 -21.74 -2.50
CA ASN A 110 -7.26 -21.51 -3.26
C ASN A 110 -8.19 -20.47 -2.60
N ILE A 111 -7.61 -19.35 -2.16
CA ILE A 111 -8.30 -18.24 -1.50
C ILE A 111 -8.49 -17.11 -2.50
N SER A 112 -9.69 -16.53 -2.55
CA SER A 112 -9.95 -15.35 -3.39
C SER A 112 -9.11 -14.16 -2.91
N ARG A 113 -8.43 -13.49 -3.84
CA ARG A 113 -7.48 -12.40 -3.56
C ARG A 113 -8.11 -11.25 -2.77
N GLU A 114 -9.38 -10.94 -3.02
CA GLU A 114 -10.12 -9.89 -2.33
C GLU A 114 -10.35 -10.17 -0.83
N ASN A 115 -10.17 -11.42 -0.38
CA ASN A 115 -10.29 -11.80 1.03
C ASN A 115 -8.97 -11.67 1.81
N VAL A 116 -7.86 -11.42 1.10
CA VAL A 116 -6.52 -11.27 1.68
C VAL A 116 -6.11 -9.81 1.60
N ILE A 117 -5.74 -9.24 2.74
CA ILE A 117 -5.22 -7.87 2.85
C ILE A 117 -3.70 -7.96 2.92
N THR A 118 -2.97 -7.09 2.23
CA THR A 118 -1.52 -6.95 2.41
C THR A 118 -1.21 -5.71 3.22
N VAL A 119 -0.20 -5.84 4.08
CA VAL A 119 0.31 -4.78 4.94
C VAL A 119 1.82 -4.74 4.79
N GLU A 120 2.34 -3.65 4.25
CA GLU A 120 3.76 -3.36 4.20
C GLU A 120 4.15 -2.47 5.40
N CYS A 121 5.03 -2.95 6.26
CA CYS A 121 5.47 -2.27 7.48
C CYS A 121 6.80 -1.54 7.22
N LEU A 122 6.72 -0.29 6.77
CA LEU A 122 7.87 0.59 6.56
C LEU A 122 8.23 1.34 7.85
N LEU A 123 8.91 0.65 8.77
CA LEU A 123 9.03 1.10 10.17
C LEU A 123 9.90 2.36 10.38
N GLU A 124 10.77 2.70 9.43
CA GLU A 124 11.60 3.91 9.49
C GLU A 124 10.88 5.16 8.95
N TYR A 125 9.59 5.05 8.58
CA TYR A 125 8.79 6.14 8.02
C TYR A 125 7.54 6.41 8.84
N GLU A 126 7.25 7.69 9.04
CA GLU A 126 6.00 8.17 9.59
C GLU A 126 5.13 8.76 8.49
N LYS A 127 3.80 8.77 8.68
CA LYS A 127 2.83 9.40 7.76
C LYS A 127 2.93 8.91 6.32
N CYS A 128 3.22 7.62 6.16
CA CYS A 128 3.16 6.95 4.86
C CYS A 128 1.79 7.15 4.19
N ARG A 129 1.78 7.18 2.87
CA ARG A 129 0.52 7.06 2.14
C ARG A 129 -0.03 5.66 2.46
N TYR A 130 -1.18 5.57 3.12
CA TYR A 130 -1.69 4.28 3.58
C TYR A 130 -2.14 3.31 2.47
N ARG A 131 -2.23 3.72 1.20
CA ARG A 131 -2.67 2.89 0.06
C ARG A 131 -1.66 2.87 -1.06
N THR A 132 -1.50 1.70 -1.65
CA THR A 132 -0.69 1.46 -2.85
C THR A 132 -1.56 1.45 -4.12
N GLN A 133 -0.93 1.13 -5.25
CA GLN A 133 -1.58 0.85 -6.51
C GLN A 133 -2.41 -0.44 -6.51
N PHE A 134 -2.18 -1.34 -5.55
CA PHE A 134 -2.85 -2.64 -5.50
C PHE A 134 -4.12 -2.59 -4.62
N PRO A 135 -5.17 -3.36 -4.96
CA PRO A 135 -6.35 -3.48 -4.12
C PRO A 135 -6.05 -4.16 -2.79
N ASN A 136 -6.65 -3.62 -1.71
CA ASN A 136 -6.54 -4.18 -0.35
C ASN A 136 -5.10 -4.27 0.15
N ASP A 137 -4.27 -3.32 -0.28
CA ASP A 137 -2.85 -3.24 0.05
C ASP A 137 -2.55 -1.91 0.76
N TYR A 138 -1.93 -2.02 1.93
CA TYR A 138 -1.74 -0.92 2.87
C TYR A 138 -0.28 -0.77 3.27
N VAL A 139 0.15 0.46 3.50
CA VAL A 139 1.49 0.76 4.01
C VAL A 139 1.38 1.42 5.37
N LEU A 140 2.02 0.82 6.37
CA LEU A 140 1.96 1.23 7.77
C LEU A 140 3.37 1.56 8.27
N GLY A 141 3.46 2.63 9.05
CA GLY A 141 4.68 3.07 9.71
C GLY A 141 4.67 2.73 11.19
N HIS A 142 5.76 3.02 11.88
CA HIS A 142 5.83 2.85 13.33
C HIS A 142 4.80 3.72 14.07
N ASP A 143 4.37 4.84 13.49
CA ASP A 143 3.42 5.79 14.08
C ASP A 143 1.96 5.32 14.04
N ASN A 144 1.58 4.46 13.10
CA ASN A 144 0.17 4.12 12.85
C ASN A 144 -0.14 2.61 12.81
N LEU A 145 0.87 1.73 12.94
CA LEU A 145 0.68 0.27 12.83
C LEU A 145 -0.42 -0.27 13.76
N PHE A 146 -0.37 0.07 15.05
CA PHE A 146 -1.33 -0.43 16.04
C PHE A 146 -2.78 -0.03 15.71
N ASP A 147 -3.01 1.26 15.48
CA ASP A 147 -4.35 1.80 15.21
C ASP A 147 -4.91 1.25 13.89
N ALA A 148 -4.07 1.16 12.85
CA ALA A 148 -4.47 0.62 11.57
C ALA A 148 -4.81 -0.87 11.64
N LEU A 149 -3.99 -1.69 12.32
CA LEU A 149 -4.31 -3.10 12.55
C LEU A 149 -5.60 -3.27 13.35
N CYS A 150 -5.82 -2.43 14.38
CA CYS A 150 -7.09 -2.42 15.10
C CYS A 150 -8.28 -2.17 14.17
N LEU A 151 -8.18 -1.17 13.28
CA LEU A 151 -9.25 -0.84 12.32
C LEU A 151 -9.44 -1.93 11.26
N LEU A 152 -8.37 -2.53 10.74
CA LEU A 152 -8.45 -3.61 9.75
C LEU A 152 -9.12 -4.86 10.33
N LEU A 153 -8.91 -5.15 11.62
CA LEU A 153 -9.43 -6.34 12.29
C LEU A 153 -10.68 -6.09 13.13
N ALA A 154 -11.10 -4.84 13.35
CA ALA A 154 -12.21 -4.47 14.24
C ALA A 154 -13.53 -5.19 13.89
N ASN A 155 -13.84 -5.37 12.60
CA ASN A 155 -15.07 -6.02 12.14
C ASN A 155 -14.91 -7.47 11.71
N SER A 156 -13.77 -8.11 11.99
CA SER A 156 -13.67 -9.55 11.77
C SER A 156 -14.76 -10.28 12.56
N LYS A 157 -15.36 -11.28 11.91
CA LYS A 157 -16.37 -12.15 12.51
C LYS A 157 -15.69 -13.42 12.99
N GLU A 158 -15.92 -13.78 14.25
CA GLU A 158 -15.47 -15.07 14.78
C GLU A 158 -16.11 -16.21 13.97
N THR A 159 -15.27 -17.08 13.39
CA THR A 159 -15.66 -18.19 12.53
C THR A 159 -14.51 -19.21 12.46
N ASP A 160 -14.87 -20.45 12.17
CA ASP A 160 -13.99 -21.58 11.86
C ASP A 160 -13.54 -21.63 10.39
N LEU A 161 -13.88 -20.62 9.57
CA LEU A 161 -13.64 -20.58 8.12
C LEU A 161 -12.20 -20.96 7.72
N TYR A 162 -11.22 -20.54 8.51
CA TYR A 162 -9.79 -20.76 8.23
C TYR A 162 -9.11 -21.71 9.22
N ASP A 163 -9.85 -22.52 9.99
CA ASP A 163 -9.23 -23.42 10.98
C ASP A 163 -8.34 -24.49 10.34
N GLU A 164 -8.75 -25.07 9.21
CA GLU A 164 -7.90 -26.04 8.47
C GLU A 164 -6.67 -25.36 7.87
N LEU A 165 -6.83 -24.16 7.32
CA LEU A 165 -5.70 -23.35 6.85
C LEU A 165 -4.71 -23.07 7.99
N CYS A 166 -5.21 -22.76 9.19
CA CYS A 166 -4.35 -22.52 10.35
C CYS A 166 -3.54 -23.77 10.72
N LYS A 167 -4.16 -24.96 10.71
CA LYS A 167 -3.43 -26.22 10.96
C LYS A 167 -2.36 -26.49 9.90
N GLU A 168 -2.67 -26.21 8.64
CA GLU A 168 -1.70 -26.33 7.55
C GLU A 168 -0.54 -25.36 7.72
N LEU A 169 -0.83 -24.09 8.06
CA LEU A 169 0.18 -23.07 8.31
C LEU A 169 1.06 -23.39 9.53
N GLU A 170 0.52 -23.98 10.61
CA GLU A 170 1.31 -24.46 11.76
C GLU A 170 2.38 -25.49 11.34
N ILE A 171 2.01 -26.39 10.41
CA ILE A 171 2.93 -27.40 9.85
C ILE A 171 3.98 -26.71 8.96
N ILE A 172 3.54 -25.80 8.09
CA ILE A 172 4.43 -25.11 7.16
C ILE A 172 5.43 -24.22 7.92
N GLU A 173 4.98 -23.42 8.88
CA GLU A 173 5.82 -22.58 9.75
C GLU A 173 6.89 -23.45 10.43
N SER A 174 6.49 -24.57 11.02
CA SER A 174 7.42 -25.52 11.65
C SER A 174 8.44 -26.08 10.65
N SER A 175 8.02 -26.36 9.41
CA SER A 175 8.90 -26.86 8.34
C SER A 175 9.78 -25.78 7.70
N SER A 176 9.48 -24.50 7.95
CA SER A 176 10.24 -23.36 7.40
C SER A 176 11.55 -23.13 8.15
N ILE A 177 11.65 -23.59 9.40
CA ILE A 177 12.84 -23.46 10.24
C ILE A 177 14.05 -24.10 9.55
N GLY A 178 15.10 -23.29 9.30
CA GLY A 178 16.34 -23.75 8.68
C GLY A 178 16.33 -23.77 7.15
N ARG A 179 15.27 -23.25 6.50
CA ARG A 179 15.16 -23.15 5.03
C ARG A 179 15.62 -21.79 4.48
N GLU A 180 16.18 -20.91 5.30
CA GLU A 180 16.56 -19.54 4.90
C GLU A 180 17.66 -19.56 3.83
N GLU A 181 18.64 -20.46 3.95
CA GLU A 181 19.70 -20.59 2.94
C GLU A 181 19.17 -21.17 1.63
N GLU A 182 18.25 -22.15 1.69
CA GLU A 182 17.55 -22.68 0.50
C GLU A 182 16.77 -21.57 -0.21
N HIS A 183 16.05 -20.75 0.57
CA HIS A 183 15.29 -19.62 0.04
C HIS A 183 16.20 -18.62 -0.68
N LYS A 184 17.33 -18.29 -0.07
CA LYS A 184 18.33 -17.38 -0.64
C LYS A 184 18.97 -17.94 -1.92
N GLU A 185 19.36 -19.22 -1.92
CA GLU A 185 19.87 -19.90 -3.12
C GLU A 185 18.85 -19.87 -4.27
N ASN A 186 17.56 -20.07 -3.97
CA ASN A 186 16.48 -19.96 -4.96
C ASN A 186 16.38 -18.54 -5.56
N ILE A 187 16.45 -17.49 -4.74
CA ILE A 187 16.41 -16.10 -5.22
C ILE A 187 17.63 -15.79 -6.10
N ASP A 188 18.82 -16.21 -5.69
CA ASP A 188 20.06 -15.98 -6.41
C ASP A 188 20.06 -16.71 -7.77
N GLU A 189 19.60 -17.96 -7.81
CA GLU A 189 19.49 -18.73 -9.06
C GLU A 189 18.48 -18.09 -10.04
N VAL A 190 17.32 -17.67 -9.53
CA VAL A 190 16.31 -16.98 -10.35
C VAL A 190 16.88 -15.69 -10.94
N SER A 191 17.53 -14.87 -10.12
CA SER A 191 18.14 -13.61 -10.54
C SER A 191 19.24 -13.82 -11.60
N GLU A 192 20.05 -14.87 -11.46
CA GLU A 192 21.08 -15.22 -12.44
C GLU A 192 20.46 -15.62 -13.80
N ILE A 193 19.35 -16.38 -13.78
CA ILE A 193 18.63 -16.79 -14.99
C ILE A 193 17.94 -15.59 -15.63
N GLU A 194 17.27 -14.76 -14.84
CA GLU A 194 16.62 -13.51 -15.25
C GLU A 194 17.61 -12.57 -15.96
N GLU A 195 18.79 -12.34 -15.38
CA GLU A 195 19.79 -11.46 -15.97
C GLU A 195 20.41 -12.02 -17.26
N LYS A 196 20.68 -13.33 -17.30
CA LYS A 196 21.19 -14.00 -18.51
C LYS A 196 20.18 -14.01 -19.65
N THR A 197 18.90 -14.23 -19.34
CA THR A 197 17.83 -14.20 -20.34
C THR A 197 17.58 -12.77 -20.81
N ARG A 198 17.50 -11.79 -19.89
CA ARG A 198 17.36 -10.37 -20.22
C ARG A 198 18.49 -9.84 -21.09
N THR A 199 19.75 -10.17 -20.78
CA THR A 199 20.90 -9.72 -21.59
C THR A 199 20.83 -10.25 -23.02
N ARG A 200 20.35 -11.49 -23.21
CA ARG A 200 20.20 -12.11 -24.53
C ARG A 200 18.98 -11.61 -25.28
N ASP A 201 17.82 -11.54 -24.62
CA ASP A 201 16.51 -11.27 -25.22
C ASP A 201 16.16 -9.77 -25.19
N LYS A 202 16.95 -8.96 -24.48
CA LYS A 202 16.76 -7.52 -24.23
C LYS A 202 15.50 -7.17 -23.42
N HIS A 203 14.80 -8.16 -22.88
CA HIS A 203 13.62 -7.99 -22.04
C HIS A 203 13.48 -9.16 -21.05
N TYR A 204 12.74 -8.95 -19.95
CA TYR A 204 12.30 -10.03 -19.09
C TYR A 204 11.10 -10.72 -19.72
N ARG A 205 11.20 -12.05 -19.92
CA ARG A 205 10.19 -12.81 -20.66
C ARG A 205 9.11 -13.44 -19.76
N PHE A 206 9.51 -14.00 -18.62
CA PHE A 206 8.63 -14.77 -17.74
C PHE A 206 8.49 -14.06 -16.40
N LYS A 207 7.30 -14.08 -15.80
CA LYS A 207 7.12 -13.77 -14.39
C LYS A 207 7.61 -14.95 -13.55
N ARG A 208 8.03 -14.69 -12.31
CA ARG A 208 8.49 -15.74 -11.38
C ARG A 208 7.42 -16.78 -11.07
N THR A 209 6.13 -16.45 -11.18
CA THR A 209 4.99 -17.38 -10.98
C THR A 209 4.50 -18.09 -12.24
N ASP A 210 5.05 -17.75 -13.41
CA ASP A 210 4.62 -18.37 -14.67
C ASP A 210 5.03 -19.84 -14.71
N ILE A 211 4.19 -20.68 -15.32
CA ILE A 211 4.54 -22.05 -15.65
C ILE A 211 4.50 -22.26 -17.16
N VAL A 212 5.24 -23.24 -17.65
CA VAL A 212 5.20 -23.63 -19.07
C VAL A 212 4.91 -25.11 -19.15
N LYS A 213 3.91 -25.53 -19.92
CA LYS A 213 3.58 -26.95 -20.06
C LYS A 213 4.54 -27.66 -21.03
N CYS A 214 4.92 -28.89 -20.69
CA CYS A 214 5.66 -29.73 -21.61
C CYS A 214 4.75 -30.16 -22.77
N PRO A 215 5.19 -30.04 -24.03
CA PRO A 215 4.36 -30.45 -25.18
C PRO A 215 4.20 -31.97 -25.32
N ASN A 216 5.02 -32.77 -24.65
CA ASN A 216 5.06 -34.23 -24.84
C ASN A 216 4.55 -35.04 -23.64
N CYS A 217 4.34 -34.42 -22.48
CA CYS A 217 3.88 -35.11 -21.27
C CYS A 217 3.22 -34.11 -20.31
N ASP A 218 2.63 -34.61 -19.23
CA ASP A 218 1.91 -33.78 -18.25
C ASP A 218 2.81 -32.93 -17.35
N GLY A 219 4.13 -33.00 -17.53
CA GLY A 219 5.10 -32.19 -16.79
C GLY A 219 5.15 -30.73 -17.24
N ASN A 220 5.90 -29.93 -16.50
CA ASN A 220 6.23 -28.54 -16.87
C ASN A 220 7.62 -28.45 -17.52
N LEU A 221 7.87 -27.41 -18.32
CA LEU A 221 9.21 -27.02 -18.73
C LEU A 221 9.79 -26.07 -17.68
N VAL A 222 11.03 -26.34 -17.28
CA VAL A 222 11.75 -25.54 -16.29
C VAL A 222 13.14 -25.18 -16.78
N PHE A 223 13.67 -24.05 -16.33
CA PHE A 223 15.04 -23.65 -16.64
C PHE A 223 16.05 -24.66 -16.10
N ARG A 224 17.00 -25.04 -16.96
CA ARG A 224 18.09 -25.96 -16.65
C ARG A 224 19.37 -25.42 -17.26
N TYR A 225 20.45 -25.55 -16.50
CA TYR A 225 21.79 -25.36 -17.02
C TYR A 225 22.29 -26.64 -17.70
N LYS A 226 22.73 -26.53 -18.95
CA LYS A 226 23.34 -27.65 -19.67
C LYS A 226 24.56 -27.19 -20.47
N PRO A 227 25.63 -27.99 -20.56
CA PRO A 227 26.73 -27.71 -21.47
C PRO A 227 26.30 -27.99 -22.91
N TRP A 228 26.51 -27.03 -23.81
CA TRP A 228 26.54 -27.29 -25.26
C TRP A 228 27.40 -26.27 -25.99
N VAL A 229 27.88 -26.64 -27.17
CA VAL A 229 28.62 -25.74 -28.06
C VAL A 229 27.62 -24.87 -28.82
N LYS A 230 27.71 -23.54 -28.66
CA LYS A 230 27.02 -22.58 -29.53
C LYS A 230 27.81 -22.43 -30.84
N ILE A 231 27.73 -23.45 -31.70
CA ILE A 231 28.45 -23.48 -33.00
C ILE A 231 28.08 -22.26 -33.86
N GLU A 232 26.85 -21.79 -33.74
CA GLU A 232 26.33 -20.58 -34.40
C GLU A 232 27.03 -19.27 -34.00
N LEU A 233 27.76 -19.25 -32.88
CA LEU A 233 28.59 -18.13 -32.42
C LEU A 233 30.08 -18.36 -32.67
N GLY A 234 30.44 -19.40 -33.42
CA GLY A 234 31.84 -19.77 -33.64
C GLY A 234 32.54 -20.31 -32.39
N ASN A 235 31.80 -20.62 -31.31
CA ASN A 235 32.37 -21.22 -30.11
C ASN A 235 32.86 -22.64 -30.41
N LYS A 236 34.07 -22.96 -29.94
CA LYS A 236 34.67 -24.30 -30.07
C LYS A 236 34.55 -25.14 -28.80
N ASN A 237 34.20 -24.52 -27.67
CA ASN A 237 34.13 -25.16 -26.36
C ASN A 237 32.69 -25.26 -25.88
N ASN A 238 32.39 -26.30 -25.10
CA ASN A 238 31.13 -26.42 -24.38
C ASN A 238 31.06 -25.32 -23.32
N THR A 239 30.08 -24.43 -23.43
CA THR A 239 29.75 -23.46 -22.38
C THR A 239 28.49 -23.92 -21.65
N LYS A 240 28.40 -23.64 -20.35
CA LYS A 240 27.18 -23.87 -19.56
C LYS A 240 26.15 -22.83 -19.99
N ASN A 241 25.07 -23.27 -20.64
CA ASN A 241 24.05 -22.40 -21.20
C ASN A 241 22.67 -22.72 -20.58
N ILE A 242 21.73 -21.78 -20.70
CA ILE A 242 20.36 -21.89 -20.17
C ILE A 242 19.39 -22.36 -21.25
N ALA A 243 18.60 -23.39 -20.92
CA ALA A 243 17.55 -23.95 -21.75
C ALA A 243 16.35 -24.33 -20.89
N LEU A 244 15.22 -24.62 -21.54
CA LEU A 244 14.03 -25.17 -20.89
C LEU A 244 14.01 -26.69 -21.05
N GLY A 245 14.00 -27.43 -19.95
CA GLY A 245 13.94 -28.90 -19.93
C GLY A 245 12.67 -29.40 -19.24
N CYS A 246 12.19 -30.58 -19.64
CA CYS A 246 11.05 -31.20 -18.96
C CYS A 246 11.38 -31.54 -17.50
N SER A 247 10.54 -31.08 -16.57
CA SER A 247 10.58 -31.42 -15.14
C SER A 247 10.38 -32.93 -14.89
N ASN A 248 9.59 -33.61 -15.72
CA ASN A 248 9.31 -35.05 -15.60
C ASN A 248 10.39 -35.94 -16.22
N PHE A 249 11.51 -35.41 -16.72
CA PHE A 249 12.60 -36.24 -17.25
C PHE A 249 13.06 -37.34 -16.27
N PRO A 250 13.26 -37.09 -14.96
CA PRO A 250 13.71 -38.13 -14.02
C PRO A 250 12.70 -39.27 -13.82
N ILE A 251 11.41 -39.00 -14.02
CA ILE A 251 10.31 -39.95 -13.74
C ILE A 251 9.92 -40.70 -15.01
N THR A 252 9.80 -39.98 -16.13
CA THR A 252 9.19 -40.48 -17.37
C THR A 252 10.20 -40.65 -18.51
N GLY A 253 11.44 -40.16 -18.34
CA GLY A 253 12.43 -40.11 -19.42
C GLY A 253 12.10 -39.07 -20.52
N CYS A 254 11.12 -38.19 -20.32
CA CYS A 254 10.73 -37.18 -21.30
C CYS A 254 11.89 -36.21 -21.58
N ASN A 255 12.55 -36.39 -22.73
CA ASN A 255 13.75 -35.65 -23.11
C ASN A 255 13.45 -34.34 -23.87
N VAL A 256 12.28 -33.73 -23.64
CA VAL A 256 11.98 -32.41 -24.22
C VAL A 256 12.96 -31.40 -23.65
N PHE A 257 13.64 -30.72 -24.57
CA PHE A 257 14.66 -29.76 -24.25
C PHE A 257 14.67 -28.66 -25.31
N ILE A 258 14.30 -27.46 -24.92
CA ILE A 258 14.18 -26.30 -25.80
C ILE A 258 15.34 -25.36 -25.55
N LYS A 259 16.18 -25.23 -26.58
CA LYS A 259 17.26 -24.25 -26.62
C LYS A 259 16.69 -22.89 -27.03
N PRO A 260 17.26 -21.79 -26.55
CA PRO A 260 16.86 -20.48 -27.04
C PRO A 260 17.14 -20.35 -28.54
N ARG A 261 16.30 -19.62 -29.27
CA ARG A 261 16.58 -19.25 -30.67
C ARG A 261 17.69 -18.18 -30.71
N LYS A 262 18.35 -18.04 -31.88
CA LYS A 262 19.53 -17.19 -32.11
C LYS A 262 19.45 -15.80 -31.45
N ASP A 263 20.61 -15.23 -31.12
CA ASP A 263 20.88 -13.98 -30.40
C ASP A 263 20.32 -12.66 -31.02
N ALA A 264 19.31 -12.71 -31.89
CA ALA A 264 18.60 -11.54 -32.41
C ALA A 264 17.57 -10.95 -31.41
N GLY A 265 17.59 -11.38 -30.14
CA GLY A 265 16.69 -10.90 -29.09
C GLY A 265 15.40 -11.70 -28.91
N THR A 266 15.31 -12.92 -29.45
CA THR A 266 14.08 -13.74 -29.46
C THR A 266 14.30 -15.15 -28.88
N GLY A 267 14.99 -15.25 -27.74
CA GLY A 267 15.45 -16.54 -27.22
C GLY A 267 14.32 -17.51 -26.88
N PHE A 268 13.35 -17.09 -26.08
CA PHE A 268 12.20 -17.93 -25.66
C PHE A 268 10.84 -17.33 -26.03
N ASP A 269 10.81 -16.40 -26.97
CA ASP A 269 9.60 -15.63 -27.30
C ASP A 269 8.45 -16.50 -27.80
N ASP A 270 8.75 -17.59 -28.51
CA ASP A 270 7.75 -18.54 -29.01
C ASP A 270 7.20 -19.50 -27.92
N ILE A 271 7.72 -19.43 -26.70
CA ILE A 271 7.26 -20.28 -25.60
C ILE A 271 5.98 -19.69 -25.03
N LYS A 272 4.92 -20.50 -25.02
CA LYS A 272 3.66 -20.15 -24.38
C LYS A 272 3.71 -20.48 -22.89
N GLU A 273 3.81 -19.45 -22.08
CA GLU A 273 3.61 -19.46 -20.65
C GLU A 273 2.12 -19.51 -20.30
N ILE A 274 1.85 -19.97 -19.09
CA ILE A 274 0.56 -19.90 -18.42
C ILE A 274 0.80 -19.05 -17.18
N HIS A 275 0.23 -17.85 -17.17
CA HIS A 275 0.33 -16.96 -16.03
C HIS A 275 -0.48 -17.48 -14.85
N ILE A 276 -0.11 -17.07 -13.63
CA ILE A 276 -0.83 -17.46 -12.41
C ILE A 276 -2.30 -17.06 -12.46
N GLU A 277 -2.62 -15.93 -13.08
CA GLU A 277 -3.99 -15.44 -13.25
C GLU A 277 -4.80 -16.40 -14.14
N GLU A 278 -4.24 -16.89 -15.25
CA GLU A 278 -4.88 -17.89 -16.12
C GLU A 278 -5.03 -19.23 -15.39
N ARG A 279 -4.00 -19.67 -14.66
CA ARG A 279 -4.01 -20.92 -13.90
C ARG A 279 -5.12 -20.96 -12.84
N MET A 280 -5.35 -19.84 -12.16
CA MET A 280 -6.34 -19.73 -11.10
C MET A 280 -7.71 -19.28 -11.59
N GLY A 281 -7.88 -18.99 -12.88
CA GLY A 281 -9.12 -18.45 -13.43
C GLY A 281 -9.46 -17.05 -12.92
N TRP A 282 -8.46 -16.27 -12.50
CA TRP A 282 -8.66 -14.91 -12.03
C TRP A 282 -8.89 -13.97 -13.21
N THR A 283 -9.96 -13.18 -13.15
CA THR A 283 -10.12 -12.04 -14.06
C THR A 283 -8.98 -11.03 -13.81
N MET A 284 -8.43 -10.42 -14.87
CA MET A 284 -7.21 -9.62 -14.77
C MET A 284 -7.26 -8.50 -13.72
N GLU A 285 -8.44 -7.96 -13.41
CA GLU A 285 -8.58 -6.94 -12.37
C GLU A 285 -8.95 -7.58 -11.03
N GLU A 286 -8.10 -7.33 -10.04
CA GLU A 286 -8.41 -7.64 -8.65
C GLU A 286 -9.48 -6.71 -8.12
N ARG A 287 -10.48 -7.26 -7.43
CA ARG A 287 -11.56 -6.46 -6.86
C ARG A 287 -11.10 -5.81 -5.56
N HIS A 288 -11.31 -4.50 -5.44
CA HIS A 288 -11.18 -3.82 -4.17
C HIS A 288 -12.40 -4.05 -3.26
N VAL A 289 -12.14 -4.35 -2.00
CA VAL A 289 -13.14 -4.43 -0.92
C VAL A 289 -12.83 -3.37 0.13
N ASP A 290 -13.73 -2.39 0.32
CA ASP A 290 -13.54 -1.31 1.29
C ASP A 290 -13.41 -1.86 2.72
N THR A 291 -12.32 -1.50 3.40
CA THR A 291 -12.11 -1.81 4.82
C THR A 291 -12.63 -0.70 5.73
N ILE A 292 -12.65 -0.95 7.03
CA ILE A 292 -12.91 0.12 8.01
C ILE A 292 -11.81 1.18 7.96
N LEU A 293 -10.56 0.78 7.72
CA LEU A 293 -9.43 1.71 7.59
C LEU A 293 -9.65 2.69 6.43
N ASP A 294 -10.17 2.22 5.29
CA ASP A 294 -10.50 3.09 4.16
C ASP A 294 -11.58 4.11 4.52
N LYS A 295 -12.62 3.67 5.24
CA LYS A 295 -13.70 4.54 5.71
C LYS A 295 -13.19 5.57 6.71
N TYR A 296 -12.33 5.16 7.64
CA TYR A 296 -11.72 6.04 8.63
C TYR A 296 -10.92 7.16 7.95
N TYR A 297 -10.01 6.82 7.03
CA TYR A 297 -9.22 7.83 6.33
C TYR A 297 -10.03 8.70 5.37
N ALA A 298 -11.13 8.18 4.79
CA ALA A 298 -12.06 9.01 4.03
C ALA A 298 -12.71 10.07 4.93
N LEU A 299 -13.18 9.68 6.12
CA LEU A 299 -13.75 10.59 7.11
C LEU A 299 -12.72 11.58 7.66
N GLU A 300 -11.49 11.15 7.90
CA GLU A 300 -10.42 12.05 8.38
C GLU A 300 -10.15 13.17 7.36
N ARG A 301 -10.07 12.84 6.07
CA ARG A 301 -9.92 13.83 4.99
C ARG A 301 -11.10 14.80 4.96
N GLU A 302 -12.32 14.30 5.13
CA GLU A 302 -13.52 15.12 5.18
C GLU A 302 -13.50 16.09 6.37
N VAL A 303 -13.11 15.62 7.57
CA VAL A 303 -12.97 16.47 8.77
C VAL A 303 -11.95 17.58 8.55
N VAL A 304 -10.81 17.28 7.91
CA VAL A 304 -9.79 18.29 7.58
C VAL A 304 -10.36 19.33 6.61
N ALA A 305 -11.11 18.91 5.60
CA ALA A 305 -11.75 19.82 4.64
C ALA A 305 -12.79 20.72 5.32
N LEU A 306 -13.65 20.15 6.18
CA LEU A 306 -14.66 20.89 6.93
C LEU A 306 -14.05 21.91 7.89
N LYS A 307 -12.95 21.56 8.59
CA LYS A 307 -12.23 22.51 9.45
C LYS A 307 -11.69 23.71 8.67
N LYS A 308 -11.18 23.50 7.45
CA LYS A 308 -10.72 24.61 6.58
C LYS A 308 -11.87 25.52 6.19
N LEU A 309 -13.03 24.96 5.81
CA LEU A 309 -14.22 25.73 5.49
C LEU A 309 -14.74 26.52 6.69
N LEU A 310 -14.76 25.91 7.88
CA LEU A 310 -15.18 26.57 9.12
C LEU A 310 -14.32 27.80 9.42
N ASN A 311 -13.00 27.71 9.27
CA ASN A 311 -12.11 28.85 9.47
C ASN A 311 -12.43 30.01 8.50
N VAL A 312 -12.66 29.70 7.22
CA VAL A 312 -13.02 30.70 6.21
C VAL A 312 -14.34 31.40 6.55
N GLU A 313 -15.36 30.64 6.97
CA GLU A 313 -16.64 31.23 7.36
C GLU A 313 -16.53 32.03 8.67
N SER A 314 -15.73 31.57 9.64
CA SER A 314 -15.47 32.30 10.89
C SER A 314 -14.82 33.66 10.62
N GLU A 315 -13.87 33.74 9.68
CA GLU A 315 -13.27 35.01 9.27
C GLU A 315 -14.28 35.96 8.61
N LYS A 316 -15.21 35.42 7.81
CA LYS A 316 -16.29 36.21 7.19
C LYS A 316 -17.24 36.77 8.24
N VAL A 317 -17.61 35.96 9.24
CA VAL A 317 -18.45 36.39 10.36
C VAL A 317 -17.76 37.52 11.12
N SER A 318 -16.49 37.34 11.52
CA SER A 318 -15.73 38.37 12.22
C SER A 318 -15.65 39.70 11.43
N LYS A 319 -15.47 39.64 10.10
CA LYS A 319 -15.52 40.84 9.24
C LYS A 319 -16.89 41.53 9.26
N ARG A 320 -17.98 40.75 9.23
CA ARG A 320 -19.35 41.30 9.30
C ARG A 320 -19.66 41.89 10.67
N ASP A 321 -19.22 41.27 11.75
CA ASP A 321 -19.40 41.78 13.11
C ASP A 321 -18.70 43.14 13.27
N ASN A 322 -17.47 43.28 12.78
CA ASN A 322 -16.76 44.56 12.76
C ASN A 322 -17.51 45.64 11.94
N GLN A 323 -18.18 45.26 10.85
CA GLN A 323 -19.02 46.19 10.08
C GLN A 323 -20.27 46.61 10.84
N ILE A 324 -20.93 45.67 11.52
CA ILE A 324 -22.10 45.94 12.36
C ILE A 324 -21.72 46.90 13.49
N ASP A 325 -20.59 46.68 14.16
CA ASP A 325 -20.11 47.56 15.22
C ASP A 325 -19.82 48.98 14.71
N SER A 326 -19.22 49.10 13.52
CA SER A 326 -19.03 50.40 12.86
C SER A 326 -20.37 51.08 12.57
N MET A 327 -21.32 50.36 11.97
CA MET A 327 -22.65 50.91 11.67
C MET A 327 -23.43 51.32 12.92
N ASN A 328 -23.32 50.55 14.00
CA ASN A 328 -23.93 50.88 15.29
C ASN A 328 -23.36 52.17 15.88
N LYS A 329 -22.04 52.39 15.74
CA LYS A 329 -21.40 53.64 16.15
C LYS A 329 -21.91 54.82 15.32
N ASP A 330 -21.95 54.69 14.00
CA ASP A 330 -22.47 55.73 13.11
C ASP A 330 -23.95 56.07 13.43
N MET A 331 -24.77 55.06 13.72
CA MET A 331 -26.16 55.26 14.17
C MET A 331 -26.25 56.01 15.50
N GLN A 332 -25.33 55.77 16.44
CA GLN A 332 -25.28 56.47 17.71
C GLN A 332 -24.93 57.95 17.52
N ASP A 333 -23.98 58.24 16.63
CA ASP A 333 -23.55 59.61 16.31
C ASP A 333 -24.70 60.40 15.64
N LEU A 334 -25.40 59.79 14.67
CA LEU A 334 -26.58 60.39 14.05
C LEU A 334 -27.71 60.66 15.05
N ARG A 335 -27.93 59.77 16.03
CA ARG A 335 -28.92 60.02 17.09
C ARG A 335 -28.55 61.22 17.95
N ASN A 336 -27.26 61.39 18.26
CA ASN A 336 -26.78 62.54 19.01
C ASN A 336 -26.99 63.84 18.22
N GLU A 337 -26.69 63.85 16.92
CA GLU A 337 -26.93 65.01 16.04
C GLU A 337 -28.43 65.37 15.95
N ILE A 338 -29.31 64.38 15.80
CA ILE A 338 -30.76 64.60 15.82
C ILE A 338 -31.17 65.29 17.12
N GLY A 339 -30.69 64.81 18.28
CA GLY A 339 -30.98 65.44 19.57
C GLY A 339 -30.41 66.86 19.73
N GLU A 340 -29.31 67.19 19.03
CA GLU A 340 -28.83 68.57 18.93
C GLU A 340 -29.74 69.44 18.06
N PHE A 341 -30.16 68.94 16.89
CA PHE A 341 -31.08 69.65 16.02
C PHE A 341 -32.44 69.89 16.67
N GLU A 342 -33.00 68.91 17.38
CA GLU A 342 -34.24 69.06 18.14
C GLU A 342 -34.14 70.19 19.19
N ARG A 343 -33.03 70.23 19.93
CA ARG A 343 -32.77 71.32 20.90
C ARG A 343 -32.68 72.69 20.22
N ARG A 344 -32.03 72.76 19.06
CA ARG A 344 -31.92 74.00 18.28
C ARG A 344 -33.28 74.45 17.74
N ILE A 345 -34.09 73.52 17.25
CA ILE A 345 -35.47 73.78 16.79
C ILE A 345 -36.29 74.34 17.95
N GLN A 346 -36.29 73.66 19.11
CA GLN A 346 -37.05 74.12 20.27
C GLN A 346 -36.66 75.55 20.70
N LYS A 347 -35.36 75.83 20.74
CA LYS A 347 -34.87 77.18 21.06
C LYS A 347 -35.34 78.23 20.04
N ALA A 348 -35.27 77.91 18.75
CA ALA A 348 -35.74 78.80 17.69
C ALA A 348 -37.26 79.02 17.75
N GLU A 349 -38.04 77.99 18.10
CA GLU A 349 -39.49 78.09 18.32
C GLU A 349 -39.81 79.00 19.51
N ASP A 350 -39.08 78.85 20.63
CA ASP A 350 -39.24 79.68 21.82
C ASP A 350 -38.91 81.16 21.53
N GLU A 351 -37.81 81.42 20.80
CA GLU A 351 -37.45 82.76 20.33
C GLU A 351 -38.51 83.33 19.38
N CYS A 352 -38.99 82.55 18.41
CA CYS A 352 -40.08 82.96 17.52
C CYS A 352 -41.34 83.34 18.31
N LYS A 353 -41.69 82.56 19.33
CA LYS A 353 -42.84 82.83 20.21
C LYS A 353 -42.65 84.12 21.01
N ALA A 354 -41.43 84.38 21.48
CA ALA A 354 -41.07 85.64 22.14
C ALA A 354 -41.21 86.84 21.19
N TYR A 355 -40.69 86.75 19.96
CA TYR A 355 -40.84 87.80 18.96
C TYR A 355 -42.30 88.04 18.56
N ARG A 356 -43.12 87.00 18.39
CA ARG A 356 -44.57 87.15 18.14
C ARG A 356 -45.28 87.94 19.24
N ARG A 357 -44.90 87.75 20.51
CA ARG A 357 -45.46 88.54 21.63
C ARG A 357 -45.08 90.01 21.57
N ILE A 358 -43.88 90.34 21.10
CA ILE A 358 -43.42 91.71 20.92
C ILE A 358 -44.19 92.37 19.77
N VAL A 359 -44.23 91.73 18.60
CA VAL A 359 -44.96 92.26 17.42
C VAL A 359 -46.46 92.38 17.70
N GLY A 360 -47.07 91.40 18.37
CA GLY A 360 -48.47 91.46 18.78
C GLY A 360 -48.81 92.63 19.72
N ARG A 361 -47.83 93.13 20.50
CA ARG A 361 -48.00 94.35 21.32
C ARG A 361 -47.86 95.64 20.52
N ILE A 362 -47.15 95.62 19.38
CA ILE A 362 -47.00 96.78 18.49
C ILE A 362 -48.30 97.02 17.70
N TYR A 363 -49.09 95.98 17.45
CA TYR A 363 -50.38 96.05 16.76
C TYR A 363 -51.60 96.28 17.68
N VAL A 364 -51.41 96.57 18.97
CA VAL A 364 -52.50 97.04 19.86
C VAL A 364 -52.28 98.51 20.19
N LYS A 365 -52.59 99.35 19.20
CA LYS A 365 -53.05 100.72 19.40
C LYS A 365 -54.26 100.92 18.50
N GLU A 366 -55.43 100.56 19.02
CA GLU A 366 -56.64 101.33 18.78
C GLU A 366 -57.02 102.02 20.09
#